data_AF-A0A397UBW4-F1
#
_entry.id   AF-A0A397UBW4-F1
#
_cell.length_a   1.000
_cell.length_b   1.000
_cell.length_c   1.000
_cell.angle_alpha   90.00
_cell.angle_beta   90.00
_cell.angle_gamma   90.00
#
_symmetry.space_group_name_H-M   'P 1'
#
loop_
_entity.id
_entity.type
_entity.pdbx_description
1 polymer ?
#
loop_
_entity_poly.entity_id
_entity_poly.type
_entity_poly.pdbx_seq_one_letter_code
_entity_poly.pdbx_strand_id
1 'polypeptide(L)'
;MEDLIPNNVVHVNGGKDLNITTGIPCKIINEGHYLDNGGEGYGSYIRLFGNSYDRNDYNYARQIWFLEESKTYGEYRISSDRNYLDTFGGGHESEVRVSSRNHNDNPDLSKQLWTFSTQMISETEEVQIQSLSNKCYLDNWGGYSTVHFNEYLNKPSDPVYSRQLWKFEIADYKLKVDIENFKYDKKINNLDSYTTKVSSVIFTSRNLSSSNPWKTEINLSEKTPNITSWSFNKSKELTFLDKLDVDVKAEYAGVKGTFHEIIKWNNKSTSLENIKKLKLDETNISGKYSIEIQNKEEVEVKIIWHKVNLDIQFTAMAKIKGFSDRLRKNGTIAKMEQVDANAMSLFLKNSGFKGKTITEGKNVLVEITGNVNIQGAIKCEIEKSSKFLSN
;
A
#
# COMPACT_ATOMS: atom_id res chain seq x y z
N MET A 1 23.06 -2.50 8.84
CA MET A 1 22.23 -2.96 7.71
C MET A 1 22.91 -4.07 6.89
N GLU A 2 24.16 -4.46 7.20
CA GLU A 2 25.00 -5.39 6.40
C GLU A 2 24.77 -6.89 6.65
N ASP A 3 23.86 -7.24 7.56
CA ASP A 3 23.63 -8.61 8.01
C ASP A 3 22.41 -9.29 7.35
N LEU A 4 21.65 -8.58 6.50
CA LEU A 4 20.51 -9.16 5.80
C LEU A 4 20.95 -9.88 4.53
N ILE A 5 20.29 -11.01 4.22
CA ILE A 5 20.41 -11.65 2.91
C ILE A 5 19.81 -10.68 1.85
N PRO A 6 20.54 -10.39 0.76
CA PRO A 6 20.03 -9.54 -0.31
C PRO A 6 18.81 -10.17 -0.96
N ASN A 7 17.89 -9.37 -1.48
CA ASN A 7 16.73 -9.88 -2.22
C ASN A 7 17.07 -10.05 -3.70
N ASN A 8 17.92 -11.01 -4.03
CA ASN A 8 18.23 -11.36 -5.43
C ASN A 8 17.06 -12.14 -6.03
N VAL A 9 16.82 -11.96 -7.32
CA VAL A 9 15.87 -12.78 -8.08
C VAL A 9 16.36 -14.22 -8.06
N VAL A 10 15.45 -15.19 -7.92
CA VAL A 10 15.81 -16.62 -7.91
C VAL A 10 15.80 -17.18 -9.32
N HIS A 11 16.93 -17.73 -9.72
CA HIS A 11 17.20 -18.20 -11.07
C HIS A 11 16.81 -19.66 -11.26
N VAL A 12 16.35 -19.97 -12.47
CA VAL A 12 15.92 -21.31 -12.88
C VAL A 12 16.72 -21.72 -14.12
N ASN A 13 17.37 -22.88 -14.05
CA ASN A 13 18.07 -23.43 -15.20
C ASN A 13 17.06 -23.82 -16.29
N GLY A 14 17.29 -23.34 -17.51
CA GLY A 14 16.49 -23.69 -18.69
C GLY A 14 15.17 -22.91 -18.84
N GLY A 15 14.93 -21.87 -18.03
CA GLY A 15 13.66 -21.13 -18.09
C GLY A 15 13.72 -19.70 -17.57
N LYS A 16 12.54 -19.18 -17.24
CA LYS A 16 12.36 -17.85 -16.66
C LYS A 16 12.61 -17.89 -15.15
N ASP A 17 13.20 -16.83 -14.62
CA ASP A 17 13.36 -16.62 -13.19
C ASP A 17 12.03 -16.76 -12.43
N LEU A 18 12.11 -17.28 -11.20
CA LEU A 18 10.95 -17.43 -10.32
C LEU A 18 10.43 -16.08 -9.83
N ASN A 19 9.12 -16.00 -9.56
CA ASN A 19 8.50 -14.83 -8.92
C ASN A 19 8.73 -14.81 -7.39
N ILE A 20 9.97 -15.06 -6.98
CA ILE A 20 10.45 -15.03 -5.60
C ILE A 20 11.86 -14.43 -5.54
N THR A 21 12.25 -13.94 -4.37
CA THR A 21 13.61 -13.45 -4.11
C THR A 21 14.23 -14.13 -2.90
N THR A 22 15.56 -14.16 -2.86
CA THR A 22 16.29 -14.66 -1.69
C THR A 22 16.01 -13.82 -0.44
N GLY A 23 16.06 -14.46 0.72
CA GLY A 23 15.88 -13.83 2.02
C GLY A 23 14.45 -13.35 2.34
N ILE A 24 13.47 -13.59 1.46
CA ILE A 24 12.04 -13.34 1.70
C ILE A 24 11.34 -14.66 2.06
N PRO A 25 10.43 -14.67 3.06
CA PRO A 25 9.71 -15.87 3.46
C PRO A 25 8.74 -16.32 2.37
N CYS A 26 8.69 -17.63 2.17
CA CYS A 26 7.80 -18.26 1.21
C CYS A 26 7.27 -19.59 1.72
N LYS A 27 6.24 -20.07 1.03
CA LYS A 27 5.75 -21.43 1.11
C LYS A 27 6.15 -22.17 -0.16
N ILE A 28 6.50 -23.45 -0.01
CA ILE A 28 6.82 -24.35 -1.11
C ILE A 28 5.65 -25.32 -1.23
N ILE A 29 5.06 -25.41 -2.42
CA ILE A 29 3.77 -26.05 -2.65
C ILE A 29 3.90 -27.09 -3.75
N ASN A 30 3.31 -28.27 -3.55
CA ASN A 30 3.15 -29.30 -4.57
C ASN A 30 1.72 -29.84 -4.53
N GLU A 31 1.01 -29.79 -5.65
CA GLU A 31 -0.38 -30.27 -5.79
C GLU A 31 -1.32 -29.80 -4.65
N GLY A 32 -1.20 -28.52 -4.26
CA GLY A 32 -2.00 -27.92 -3.18
C GLY A 32 -1.54 -28.24 -1.75
N HIS A 33 -0.46 -29.01 -1.58
CA HIS A 33 0.11 -29.36 -0.29
C HIS A 33 1.39 -28.56 -0.01
N TYR A 34 1.57 -28.15 1.23
CA TYR A 34 2.66 -27.30 1.69
C TYR A 34 3.81 -28.15 2.25
N LEU A 35 5.03 -27.81 1.88
CA LEU A 35 6.25 -28.39 2.43
C LEU A 35 6.36 -28.00 3.91
N ASP A 36 6.32 -28.99 4.79
CA ASP A 36 6.33 -28.83 6.24
C ASP A 36 7.57 -29.50 6.82
N ASN A 37 8.33 -28.76 7.64
CA ASN A 37 9.56 -29.26 8.26
C ASN A 37 9.35 -30.24 9.42
N GLY A 38 8.09 -30.57 9.75
CA GLY A 38 7.70 -31.50 10.82
C GLY A 38 7.74 -30.91 12.23
N GLY A 39 8.29 -29.70 12.43
CA GLY A 39 8.40 -29.03 13.73
C GLY A 39 9.40 -29.67 14.71
N GLU A 40 9.92 -30.84 14.38
CA GLU A 40 10.99 -31.53 15.10
C GLU A 40 12.33 -31.07 14.49
N GLY A 41 13.39 -30.88 15.29
CA GLY A 41 14.66 -30.30 14.82
C GLY A 41 15.49 -31.18 13.87
N TYR A 42 16.74 -31.47 14.22
CA TYR A 42 17.66 -32.24 13.36
C TYR A 42 17.14 -33.66 13.04
N GLY A 43 17.18 -34.02 11.76
CA GLY A 43 16.87 -35.37 11.27
C GLY A 43 15.38 -35.63 11.00
N SER A 44 14.53 -34.64 11.22
CA SER A 44 13.09 -34.76 11.03
C SER A 44 12.72 -34.87 9.56
N TYR A 45 11.67 -35.63 9.31
CA TYR A 45 11.16 -35.86 7.96
C TYR A 45 10.40 -34.65 7.45
N ILE A 46 10.67 -34.30 6.20
CA ILE A 46 9.84 -33.37 5.44
C ILE A 46 8.51 -34.03 5.12
N ARG A 47 7.43 -33.31 5.42
CA ARG A 47 6.06 -33.76 5.17
C ARG A 47 5.37 -32.84 4.19
N LEU A 48 4.32 -33.35 3.58
CA LEU A 48 3.36 -32.55 2.85
C LEU A 48 2.13 -32.36 3.73
N PHE A 49 1.63 -31.13 3.82
CA PHE A 49 0.44 -30.84 4.62
C PHE A 49 -0.60 -30.13 3.76
N GLY A 50 -1.84 -30.60 3.78
CA GLY A 50 -2.89 -30.10 2.89
C GLY A 50 -3.40 -28.69 3.22
N ASN A 51 -3.14 -28.20 4.44
CA ASN A 51 -3.61 -26.88 4.87
C ASN A 51 -2.47 -25.88 4.98
N SER A 52 -2.72 -24.64 4.58
CA SER A 52 -1.85 -23.51 4.88
C SER A 52 -2.04 -23.10 6.34
N TYR A 53 -0.98 -23.09 7.13
CA TYR A 53 -1.02 -22.45 8.45
C TYR A 53 -1.08 -20.92 8.30
N ASP A 54 -1.98 -20.30 9.05
CA ASP A 54 -2.07 -18.84 9.17
C ASP A 54 -0.91 -18.29 10.01
N ARG A 55 -0.56 -17.02 9.82
CA ARG A 55 0.55 -16.37 10.54
C ARG A 55 0.47 -16.47 12.06
N ASN A 56 -0.75 -16.52 12.60
CA ASN A 56 -0.98 -16.59 14.05
C ASN A 56 -0.98 -18.03 14.59
N ASP A 57 -0.87 -19.04 13.71
CA ASP A 57 -0.77 -20.44 14.11
C ASP A 57 0.63 -20.73 14.67
N TYR A 58 0.70 -21.51 15.74
CA TYR A 58 1.97 -21.92 16.34
C TYR A 58 2.82 -22.78 15.39
N ASN A 59 2.19 -23.46 14.43
CA ASN A 59 2.85 -24.24 13.39
C ASN A 59 3.24 -23.42 12.16
N TYR A 60 2.88 -22.13 12.07
CA TYR A 60 3.13 -21.30 10.90
C TYR A 60 4.56 -21.43 10.38
N ALA A 61 5.54 -21.28 11.28
CA ALA A 61 6.96 -21.32 10.97
C ALA A 61 7.40 -22.63 10.28
N ARG A 62 6.68 -23.75 10.50
CA ARG A 62 7.01 -25.06 9.91
C ARG A 62 6.86 -25.10 8.39
N GLN A 63 6.01 -24.23 7.85
CA GLN A 63 5.76 -24.08 6.42
C GLN A 63 6.46 -22.88 5.79
N ILE A 64 7.23 -22.13 6.59
CA ILE A 64 7.94 -20.95 6.11
C ILE A 64 9.38 -21.30 5.78
N TRP A 65 9.73 -21.03 4.54
CA TRP A 65 11.02 -21.29 3.96
C TRP A 65 11.64 -19.99 3.44
N PHE A 66 12.96 -19.95 3.44
CA PHE A 66 13.78 -18.88 2.90
C PHE A 66 14.81 -19.47 1.94
N LEU A 67 15.03 -18.76 0.84
CA LEU A 67 16.07 -19.09 -0.11
C LEU A 67 17.29 -18.23 0.16
N GLU A 68 18.46 -18.86 0.20
CA GLU A 68 19.74 -18.18 0.30
C GLU A 68 20.66 -18.65 -0.83
N GLU A 69 21.12 -17.72 -1.66
CA GLU A 69 22.04 -18.04 -2.76
C GLU A 69 23.41 -18.44 -2.21
N SER A 70 23.98 -19.49 -2.80
CA SER A 70 25.33 -19.95 -2.51
C SER A 70 26.37 -19.01 -3.14
N LYS A 71 27.66 -19.32 -3.01
CA LYS A 71 28.73 -18.60 -3.73
C LYS A 71 28.64 -18.82 -5.25
N THR A 72 28.02 -19.91 -5.67
CA THR A 72 27.77 -20.23 -7.07
C THR A 72 26.38 -19.75 -7.44
N TYR A 73 26.31 -18.94 -8.49
CA TYR A 73 25.06 -18.41 -9.03
C TYR A 73 24.09 -19.54 -9.42
N GLY A 74 22.81 -19.39 -9.03
CA GLY A 74 21.78 -20.39 -9.32
C GLY A 74 21.76 -21.61 -8.39
N GLU A 75 22.62 -21.65 -7.39
CA GLU A 75 22.60 -22.67 -6.33
C GLU A 75 22.06 -22.06 -5.04
N TYR A 76 21.13 -22.75 -4.39
CA TYR A 76 20.41 -22.20 -3.24
C TYR A 76 20.41 -23.16 -2.06
N ARG A 77 20.44 -22.58 -0.87
CA ARG A 77 20.02 -23.26 0.36
C ARG A 77 18.58 -22.92 0.65
N ILE A 78 17.83 -23.90 1.11
CA ILE A 78 16.43 -23.77 1.52
C ILE A 78 16.38 -23.95 3.03
N SER A 79 15.98 -22.91 3.75
CA SER A 79 16.03 -22.89 5.21
C SER A 79 14.72 -22.50 5.86
N SER A 80 14.46 -23.00 7.06
CA SER A 80 13.26 -22.75 7.87
C SER A 80 13.67 -22.73 9.34
N ASP A 81 13.55 -21.57 9.99
CA ASP A 81 13.88 -21.37 11.41
C ASP A 81 15.18 -22.06 11.88
N ARG A 82 16.31 -21.69 11.24
CA ARG A 82 17.66 -22.27 11.47
C ARG A 82 17.82 -23.75 11.11
N ASN A 83 16.81 -24.39 10.54
CA ASN A 83 16.91 -25.69 9.91
C ASN A 83 17.08 -25.53 8.40
N TYR A 84 17.68 -26.53 7.76
CA TYR A 84 18.00 -26.54 6.34
C TYR A 84 17.45 -27.80 5.71
N LEU A 85 16.88 -27.68 4.51
CA LEU A 85 16.52 -28.83 3.70
C LEU A 85 17.79 -29.58 3.32
N ASP A 86 17.86 -30.86 3.67
CA ASP A 86 19.10 -31.63 3.66
C ASP A 86 18.87 -33.05 3.13
N THR A 87 19.80 -33.52 2.31
CA THR A 87 19.78 -34.88 1.78
C THR A 87 20.18 -35.96 2.79
N PHE A 88 20.91 -35.61 3.85
CA PHE A 88 21.54 -36.55 4.78
C PHE A 88 22.43 -37.61 4.09
N GLY A 89 22.86 -37.35 2.85
CA GLY A 89 23.55 -38.34 2.01
C GLY A 89 22.65 -39.46 1.47
N GLY A 90 21.32 -39.35 1.62
CA GLY A 90 20.35 -40.24 1.00
C GLY A 90 20.36 -40.13 -0.53
N GLY A 91 19.97 -41.21 -1.20
CA GLY A 91 19.87 -41.30 -2.66
C GLY A 91 18.43 -41.52 -3.10
N HIS A 92 18.23 -42.16 -4.24
CA HIS A 92 16.90 -42.55 -4.73
C HIS A 92 16.06 -43.24 -3.64
N GLU A 93 14.76 -42.95 -3.61
CA GLU A 93 13.74 -43.46 -2.66
C GLU A 93 13.92 -43.01 -1.21
N SER A 94 15.06 -42.40 -0.86
CA SER A 94 15.31 -41.91 0.49
C SER A 94 14.41 -40.70 0.81
N GLU A 95 13.94 -40.64 2.05
CA GLU A 95 13.16 -39.51 2.55
C GLU A 95 14.03 -38.26 2.74
N VAL A 96 13.46 -37.11 2.42
CA VAL A 96 14.08 -35.79 2.58
C VAL A 96 13.95 -35.35 4.04
N ARG A 97 15.01 -34.75 4.59
CA ARG A 97 15.08 -34.38 5.99
C ARG A 97 15.46 -32.93 6.19
N VAL A 98 15.30 -32.45 7.42
CA VAL A 98 15.88 -31.18 7.86
C VAL A 98 17.10 -31.39 8.74
N SER A 99 18.09 -30.52 8.58
CA SER A 99 19.26 -30.44 9.45
C SER A 99 19.28 -29.11 10.19
N SER A 100 19.49 -29.13 11.51
CA SER A 100 19.77 -27.90 12.27
C SER A 100 21.24 -27.44 12.14
N ARG A 101 22.08 -28.20 11.44
CA ARG A 101 23.48 -27.85 11.20
C ARG A 101 23.58 -27.00 9.93
N ASN A 102 24.18 -25.83 10.06
CA ASN A 102 24.62 -25.05 8.91
C ASN A 102 25.96 -25.60 8.40
N HIS A 103 25.99 -26.08 7.16
CA HIS A 103 27.21 -26.67 6.57
C HIS A 103 28.11 -25.67 5.83
N ASN A 104 27.94 -24.35 6.01
CA ASN A 104 28.62 -23.27 5.27
C ASN A 104 30.14 -23.37 5.07
N ASP A 105 30.85 -24.09 5.94
CA ASP A 105 32.31 -24.26 5.89
C ASP A 105 32.74 -25.74 6.01
N ASN A 106 31.89 -26.67 5.56
CA ASN A 106 32.14 -28.11 5.62
C ASN A 106 31.91 -28.76 4.25
N PRO A 107 32.67 -29.80 3.85
CA PRO A 107 32.39 -30.60 2.64
C PRO A 107 30.93 -31.08 2.51
N ASP A 108 30.22 -31.21 3.63
CA ASP A 108 28.81 -31.55 3.67
C ASP A 108 27.87 -30.44 3.16
N LEU A 109 28.36 -29.24 2.81
CA LEU A 109 27.54 -28.15 2.28
C LEU A 109 26.71 -28.59 1.07
N SER A 110 27.30 -29.40 0.20
CA SER A 110 26.63 -29.93 -0.99
C SER A 110 25.31 -30.64 -0.67
N LYS A 111 25.15 -31.21 0.53
CA LYS A 111 23.92 -31.89 0.99
C LYS A 111 22.75 -30.93 1.20
N GLN A 112 23.02 -29.63 1.30
CA GLN A 112 22.03 -28.56 1.49
C GLN A 112 21.93 -27.63 0.28
N LEU A 113 22.62 -27.93 -0.81
CA LEU A 113 22.56 -27.14 -2.04
C LEU A 113 21.57 -27.73 -3.02
N TRP A 114 20.72 -26.84 -3.53
CA TRP A 114 19.60 -27.13 -4.40
C TRP A 114 19.67 -26.24 -5.63
N THR A 115 19.21 -26.76 -6.76
CA THR A 115 19.02 -25.98 -7.99
C THR A 115 17.59 -26.14 -8.48
N PHE A 116 17.11 -25.12 -9.18
CA PHE A 116 15.79 -25.13 -9.79
C PHE A 116 15.92 -25.29 -11.30
N SER A 117 15.03 -26.09 -11.88
CA SER A 117 15.00 -26.33 -13.33
C SER A 117 13.57 -26.39 -13.83
N THR A 118 13.39 -26.08 -15.10
CA THR A 118 12.14 -26.35 -15.81
C THR A 118 12.44 -26.99 -17.16
N GLN A 119 11.62 -27.97 -17.56
CA GLN A 119 11.73 -28.63 -18.86
C GLN A 119 10.95 -27.93 -19.96
N MET A 120 10.06 -27.01 -19.60
CA MET A 120 9.29 -26.22 -20.53
C MET A 120 9.60 -24.76 -20.24
N ILE A 121 9.74 -23.93 -21.27
CA ILE A 121 9.59 -22.47 -21.12
C ILE A 121 8.09 -22.24 -20.89
N SER A 122 7.65 -22.64 -19.71
CA SER A 122 6.26 -22.72 -19.30
C SER A 122 5.84 -21.36 -18.76
N GLU A 123 4.58 -21.00 -19.00
CA GLU A 123 3.93 -19.89 -18.29
C GLU A 123 3.66 -20.24 -16.81
N THR A 124 3.81 -21.51 -16.42
CA THR A 124 3.62 -21.95 -15.04
C THR A 124 4.79 -21.52 -14.15
N GLU A 125 4.48 -21.15 -12.91
CA GLU A 125 5.45 -20.73 -11.88
C GLU A 125 6.05 -21.93 -11.13
N GLU A 126 5.98 -23.12 -11.72
CA GLU A 126 6.35 -24.39 -11.11
C GLU A 126 7.71 -24.86 -11.62
N VAL A 127 8.51 -25.44 -10.73
CA VAL A 127 9.87 -25.90 -11.03
C VAL A 127 10.12 -27.29 -10.44
N GLN A 128 11.09 -27.98 -11.02
CA GLN A 128 11.67 -29.19 -10.44
C GLN A 128 12.88 -28.78 -9.58
N ILE A 129 12.89 -29.26 -8.34
CA ILE A 129 13.93 -28.96 -7.36
C ILE A 129 14.90 -30.15 -7.31
N GLN A 130 16.16 -29.93 -7.68
CA GLN A 130 17.19 -30.96 -7.70
C GLN A 130 18.22 -30.71 -6.60
N SER A 131 18.62 -31.77 -5.90
CA SER A 131 19.77 -31.71 -5.02
C SER A 131 21.07 -31.79 -5.82
N LEU A 132 22.04 -30.96 -5.45
CA LEU A 132 23.35 -30.98 -6.09
C LEU A 132 24.26 -32.11 -5.61
N SER A 133 24.06 -32.66 -4.41
CA SER A 133 24.90 -33.74 -3.86
C SER A 133 24.59 -35.10 -4.49
N ASN A 134 23.32 -35.49 -4.53
CA ASN A 134 22.88 -36.82 -4.96
C ASN A 134 22.24 -36.82 -6.37
N LYS A 135 22.10 -35.64 -7.00
CA LYS A 135 21.49 -35.44 -8.33
C LYS A 135 20.03 -35.88 -8.47
N CYS A 136 19.36 -36.19 -7.36
CA CYS A 136 17.96 -36.56 -7.33
C CYS A 136 17.05 -35.33 -7.22
N TYR A 137 15.79 -35.51 -7.59
CA TYR A 137 14.72 -34.51 -7.55
C TYR A 137 13.81 -34.74 -6.34
N LEU A 138 13.26 -33.65 -5.80
CA LEU A 138 12.19 -33.72 -4.82
C LEU A 138 10.91 -34.23 -5.49
N ASP A 139 10.34 -35.30 -4.92
CA ASP A 139 9.19 -36.01 -5.47
C ASP A 139 8.23 -36.39 -4.32
N ASN A 140 6.93 -36.18 -4.53
CA ASN A 140 5.90 -36.56 -3.56
C ASN A 140 5.57 -38.08 -3.58
N TRP A 141 6.09 -38.83 -4.57
CA TRP A 141 5.85 -40.26 -4.80
C TRP A 141 4.37 -40.68 -4.90
N GLY A 142 3.48 -39.72 -5.17
CA GLY A 142 2.03 -39.91 -5.19
C GLY A 142 1.41 -40.05 -3.79
N GLY A 143 2.20 -39.80 -2.74
CA GLY A 143 1.76 -39.73 -1.35
C GLY A 143 1.80 -38.29 -0.83
N TYR A 144 1.02 -38.03 0.22
CA TYR A 144 0.96 -36.71 0.87
C TYR A 144 1.46 -36.75 2.32
N SER A 145 2.24 -37.77 2.69
CA SER A 145 2.80 -37.93 4.04
C SER A 145 4.25 -37.48 4.13
N THR A 146 5.04 -37.74 3.09
CA THR A 146 6.51 -37.63 3.08
C THR A 146 6.99 -37.20 1.70
N VAL A 147 8.15 -36.53 1.67
CA VAL A 147 8.84 -36.19 0.42
C VAL A 147 10.07 -37.06 0.29
N HIS A 148 10.29 -37.60 -0.90
CA HIS A 148 11.41 -38.50 -1.19
C HIS A 148 12.23 -37.98 -2.37
N PHE A 149 13.39 -38.60 -2.56
CA PHE A 149 14.25 -38.38 -3.71
C PHE A 149 13.90 -39.32 -4.86
N ASN A 150 13.75 -38.75 -6.07
CA ASN A 150 13.64 -39.52 -7.29
C ASN A 150 14.87 -39.26 -8.18
N GLU A 151 15.57 -40.31 -8.62
CA GLU A 151 16.71 -40.17 -9.54
C GLU A 151 16.25 -39.80 -10.96
N TYR A 152 15.02 -40.16 -11.30
CA TYR A 152 14.43 -39.89 -12.60
C TYR A 152 13.82 -38.50 -12.62
N LEU A 153 14.24 -37.71 -13.60
CA LEU A 153 13.61 -36.46 -13.95
C LEU A 153 12.32 -36.77 -14.73
N ASN A 154 11.16 -36.56 -14.12
CA ASN A 154 9.87 -36.76 -14.80
C ASN A 154 9.72 -35.70 -15.88
N LYS A 155 9.33 -36.12 -17.09
CA LYS A 155 9.11 -35.25 -18.25
C LYS A 155 7.66 -34.77 -18.28
N PRO A 156 7.36 -33.65 -18.97
CA PRO A 156 5.99 -33.16 -19.13
C PRO A 156 4.98 -34.17 -19.70
N SER A 157 5.45 -35.16 -20.47
CA SER A 157 4.62 -36.24 -21.01
C SER A 157 4.26 -37.32 -19.99
N ASP A 158 4.94 -37.35 -18.84
CA ASP A 158 4.83 -38.45 -17.89
C ASP A 158 3.60 -38.24 -16.98
N PRO A 159 2.82 -39.30 -16.68
CA PRO A 159 1.63 -39.18 -15.84
C PRO A 159 1.97 -38.78 -14.39
N VAL A 160 3.24 -38.86 -14.01
CA VAL A 160 3.77 -38.53 -12.68
C VAL A 160 4.55 -37.22 -12.67
N TYR A 161 4.50 -36.42 -13.75
CA TYR A 161 5.23 -35.15 -13.86
C TYR A 161 4.94 -34.20 -12.71
N SER A 162 3.66 -34.05 -12.35
CA SER A 162 3.19 -33.15 -11.29
C SER A 162 3.78 -33.46 -9.91
N ARG A 163 4.24 -34.70 -9.67
CA ARG A 163 4.88 -35.10 -8.41
C ARG A 163 6.18 -34.36 -8.11
N GLN A 164 6.81 -33.81 -9.14
CA GLN A 164 8.07 -33.05 -9.05
C GLN A 164 7.88 -31.56 -9.33
N LEU A 165 6.64 -31.09 -9.50
CA LEU A 165 6.35 -29.68 -9.76
C LEU A 165 6.12 -28.94 -8.45
N TRP A 166 7.00 -27.99 -8.16
CA TRP A 166 6.99 -27.21 -6.94
C TRP A 166 6.76 -25.75 -7.26
N LYS A 167 5.78 -25.13 -6.60
CA LYS A 167 5.48 -23.71 -6.68
C LYS A 167 5.97 -22.98 -5.44
N PHE A 168 6.44 -21.75 -5.61
CA PHE A 168 6.79 -20.86 -4.52
C PHE A 168 5.73 -19.76 -4.37
N GLU A 169 5.30 -19.52 -3.13
CA GLU A 169 4.35 -18.45 -2.79
C GLU A 169 4.94 -17.56 -1.70
N ILE A 170 4.94 -16.24 -1.91
CA ILE A 170 5.43 -15.28 -0.91
C ILE A 170 4.50 -15.31 0.29
N ALA A 171 5.04 -15.58 1.48
CA ALA A 171 4.22 -15.86 2.65
C ALA A 171 3.81 -14.61 3.44
N ASP A 172 4.63 -13.57 3.42
CA ASP A 172 4.37 -12.36 4.20
C ASP A 172 4.98 -11.13 3.55
N TYR A 173 4.15 -10.15 3.22
CA TYR A 173 4.61 -8.82 2.84
C TYR A 173 3.57 -7.76 3.18
N LYS A 174 4.05 -6.53 3.30
CA LYS A 174 3.22 -5.35 3.50
C LYS A 174 3.70 -4.21 2.63
N LEU A 175 2.76 -3.53 2.00
CA LEU A 175 3.00 -2.31 1.26
C LEU A 175 2.55 -1.09 2.07
N LYS A 176 3.39 -0.07 2.10
CA LYS A 176 3.11 1.23 2.69
C LYS A 176 3.35 2.31 1.65
N VAL A 177 2.51 3.34 1.65
CA VAL A 177 2.63 4.49 0.74
C VAL A 177 2.75 5.77 1.54
N ASP A 178 3.80 6.54 1.28
CA ASP A 178 3.94 7.91 1.78
C ASP A 178 3.66 8.86 0.60
N ILE A 179 2.61 9.68 0.69
CA ILE A 179 2.27 10.69 -0.32
C ILE A 179 2.77 12.06 0.15
N GLU A 180 3.69 12.66 -0.62
CA GLU A 180 4.33 13.92 -0.31
C GLU A 180 4.65 14.74 -1.58
N ASN A 181 5.33 15.88 -1.43
CA ASN A 181 5.77 16.75 -2.52
C ASN A 181 4.64 17.24 -3.44
N PHE A 182 3.56 17.74 -2.83
CA PHE A 182 2.44 18.34 -3.54
C PHE A 182 2.89 19.57 -4.33
N LYS A 183 2.53 19.61 -5.62
CA LYS A 183 2.71 20.76 -6.51
C LYS A 183 1.34 21.18 -7.01
N TYR A 184 0.91 22.35 -6.56
CA TYR A 184 -0.34 22.96 -6.98
C TYR A 184 -0.15 23.70 -8.31
N ASP A 185 -1.10 23.56 -9.22
CA ASP A 185 -1.09 24.23 -10.53
C ASP A 185 -1.11 25.76 -10.41
N LYS A 186 -1.71 26.26 -9.32
CA LYS A 186 -1.79 27.68 -8.99
C LYS A 186 -1.50 27.89 -7.51
N LYS A 187 -0.54 28.77 -7.21
CA LYS A 187 -0.38 29.33 -5.86
C LYS A 187 -1.22 30.59 -5.76
N ILE A 188 -2.16 30.61 -4.81
CA ILE A 188 -3.11 31.70 -4.65
C ILE A 188 -2.70 32.56 -3.47
N ASN A 189 -2.29 33.79 -3.78
CA ASN A 189 -1.92 34.78 -2.78
C ASN A 189 -3.10 35.68 -2.37
N ASN A 190 -4.17 35.71 -3.18
CA ASN A 190 -5.40 36.44 -2.87
C ASN A 190 -6.61 35.68 -3.44
N LEU A 191 -7.58 35.38 -2.56
CA LEU A 191 -8.81 34.66 -2.90
C LEU A 191 -9.97 35.59 -3.28
N ASP A 192 -9.85 36.91 -3.13
CA ASP A 192 -10.89 37.90 -3.44
C ASP A 192 -11.39 37.80 -4.89
N SER A 193 -10.49 37.56 -5.85
CA SER A 193 -10.84 37.43 -7.27
C SER A 193 -11.64 36.16 -7.60
N TYR A 194 -11.75 35.24 -6.64
CA TYR A 194 -12.51 34.00 -6.77
C TYR A 194 -13.81 34.02 -5.94
N THR A 195 -14.16 35.19 -5.40
CA THR A 195 -15.39 35.33 -4.60
C THR A 195 -16.63 35.45 -5.46
N THR A 196 -17.68 34.76 -5.03
CA THR A 196 -19.05 34.95 -5.50
C THR A 196 -19.87 35.55 -4.37
N LYS A 197 -20.63 36.60 -4.67
CA LYS A 197 -21.58 37.18 -3.71
C LYS A 197 -22.80 36.28 -3.58
N VAL A 198 -23.09 35.84 -2.36
CA VAL A 198 -24.30 35.12 -2.01
C VAL A 198 -25.04 35.92 -0.96
N SER A 199 -26.22 36.44 -1.33
CA SER A 199 -27.03 37.26 -0.44
C SER A 199 -28.18 36.47 0.18
N SER A 200 -28.44 36.71 1.47
CA SER A 200 -29.64 36.23 2.16
C SER A 200 -30.37 37.42 2.76
N VAL A 201 -31.67 37.56 2.47
CA VAL A 201 -32.53 38.56 3.10
C VAL A 201 -32.72 38.20 4.56
N ILE A 202 -32.47 39.15 5.45
CA ILE A 202 -32.57 38.95 6.90
C ILE A 202 -33.63 39.82 7.56
N PHE A 203 -34.07 40.86 6.85
CA PHE A 203 -35.11 41.74 7.33
C PHE A 203 -35.75 42.49 6.17
N THR A 204 -37.07 42.56 6.18
CA THR A 204 -37.86 43.36 5.26
C THR A 204 -38.91 44.09 6.07
N SER A 205 -39.10 45.37 5.78
CA SER A 205 -40.13 46.14 6.43
C SER A 205 -40.58 47.30 5.56
N ARG A 206 -41.81 47.75 5.79
CA ARG A 206 -42.45 48.83 5.06
C ARG A 206 -43.08 49.82 6.04
N ASN A 207 -42.70 51.08 5.94
CA ASN A 207 -43.32 52.16 6.69
C ASN A 207 -44.35 52.89 5.83
N LEU A 208 -45.63 52.61 6.08
CA LEU A 208 -46.76 53.26 5.38
C LEU A 208 -47.13 54.64 5.95
N SER A 209 -46.51 55.05 7.06
CA SER A 209 -46.74 56.35 7.70
C SER A 209 -46.45 57.49 6.73
N SER A 210 -47.23 58.56 6.83
CA SER A 210 -47.05 59.78 6.05
C SER A 210 -46.04 60.76 6.67
N SER A 211 -45.73 60.64 7.97
CA SER A 211 -44.99 61.69 8.69
C SER A 211 -43.94 61.22 9.69
N ASN A 212 -43.96 59.97 10.14
CA ASN A 212 -43.06 59.51 11.21
C ASN A 212 -42.10 58.41 10.73
N PRO A 213 -40.77 58.58 10.90
CA PRO A 213 -39.82 57.49 10.70
C PRO A 213 -39.96 56.45 11.83
N TRP A 214 -39.64 55.20 11.51
CA TRP A 214 -39.67 54.08 12.45
C TRP A 214 -38.27 53.51 12.63
N LYS A 215 -37.86 53.28 13.89
CA LYS A 215 -36.59 52.62 14.23
C LYS A 215 -36.83 51.19 14.71
N THR A 216 -36.01 50.28 14.23
CA THR A 216 -36.00 48.87 14.65
C THR A 216 -34.57 48.37 14.79
N GLU A 217 -34.38 47.26 15.50
CA GLU A 217 -33.07 46.61 15.66
C GLU A 217 -33.12 45.18 15.10
N ILE A 218 -32.09 44.81 14.34
CA ILE A 218 -31.84 43.42 13.96
C ILE A 218 -30.73 42.86 14.83
N ASN A 219 -31.01 41.77 15.54
CA ASN A 219 -29.98 40.95 16.20
C ASN A 219 -29.50 39.88 15.22
N LEU A 220 -28.21 39.85 14.92
CA LEU A 220 -27.57 38.93 14.00
C LEU A 220 -26.55 38.05 14.71
N SER A 221 -26.51 36.78 14.34
CA SER A 221 -25.48 35.82 14.74
C SER A 221 -25.42 34.70 13.70
N GLU A 222 -24.72 34.95 12.60
CA GLU A 222 -24.57 34.00 11.50
C GLU A 222 -23.11 33.57 11.36
N LYS A 223 -22.89 32.32 10.92
CA LYS A 223 -21.54 31.77 10.72
C LYS A 223 -21.47 30.83 9.51
N THR A 224 -20.35 30.88 8.81
CA THR A 224 -20.04 29.98 7.70
C THR A 224 -18.72 29.27 7.97
N PRO A 225 -18.66 27.93 7.98
CA PRO A 225 -17.41 27.19 8.16
C PRO A 225 -16.53 27.29 6.91
N ASN A 226 -15.22 27.38 7.12
CA ASN A 226 -14.22 27.29 6.07
C ASN A 226 -13.64 25.88 6.05
N ILE A 227 -13.65 25.26 4.88
CA ILE A 227 -13.36 23.86 4.65
C ILE A 227 -12.35 23.76 3.51
N THR A 228 -11.29 23.00 3.73
CA THR A 228 -10.38 22.57 2.67
C THR A 228 -10.49 21.05 2.54
N SER A 229 -10.60 20.56 1.30
CA SER A 229 -10.73 19.14 1.05
C SER A 229 -9.85 18.66 -0.09
N TRP A 230 -9.26 17.48 0.06
CA TRP A 230 -8.44 16.82 -0.95
C TRP A 230 -9.19 15.66 -1.53
N SER A 231 -9.09 15.50 -2.85
CA SER A 231 -9.58 14.35 -3.59
C SER A 231 -8.48 13.89 -4.54
N PHE A 232 -8.09 12.62 -4.44
CA PHE A 232 -7.16 12.03 -5.40
C PHE A 232 -7.93 11.47 -6.59
N ASN A 233 -7.37 11.64 -7.79
CA ASN A 233 -7.97 11.12 -9.01
C ASN A 233 -7.95 9.60 -9.02
N LYS A 234 -9.07 9.02 -9.46
CA LYS A 234 -9.23 7.58 -9.67
C LYS A 234 -8.29 7.09 -10.77
N SER A 235 -7.50 6.06 -10.46
CA SER A 235 -6.70 5.36 -11.45
C SER A 235 -6.72 3.86 -11.20
N LYS A 236 -7.12 3.11 -12.24
CA LYS A 236 -7.07 1.64 -12.24
C LYS A 236 -5.64 1.13 -12.08
N GLU A 237 -4.65 1.92 -12.47
CA GLU A 237 -3.22 1.58 -12.37
C GLU A 237 -2.68 1.70 -10.93
N LEU A 238 -3.39 2.44 -10.06
CA LEU A 238 -3.07 2.68 -8.65
C LEU A 238 -4.00 1.93 -7.69
N THR A 239 -4.60 0.85 -8.19
CA THR A 239 -5.45 -0.06 -7.41
C THR A 239 -4.62 -1.28 -7.01
N PHE A 240 -4.78 -1.70 -5.76
CA PHE A 240 -4.10 -2.81 -5.13
C PHE A 240 -5.13 -3.84 -4.69
N LEU A 241 -4.77 -5.12 -4.75
CA LEU A 241 -5.58 -6.21 -4.22
C LEU A 241 -5.66 -6.15 -2.69
N ASP A 242 -4.56 -5.76 -2.05
CA ASP A 242 -4.43 -5.65 -0.60
C ASP A 242 -4.68 -4.21 -0.10
N LYS A 243 -5.13 -4.10 1.16
CA LYS A 243 -5.21 -2.80 1.83
C LYS A 243 -3.81 -2.28 2.16
N LEU A 244 -3.52 -1.07 1.69
CA LEU A 244 -2.29 -0.33 1.96
C LEU A 244 -2.43 0.54 3.20
N ASP A 245 -1.35 0.69 3.95
CA ASP A 245 -1.20 1.82 4.87
C ASP A 245 -0.73 3.05 4.09
N VAL A 246 -1.58 4.05 3.97
CA VAL A 246 -1.31 5.29 3.22
C VAL A 246 -1.15 6.43 4.21
N ASP A 247 0.04 7.01 4.29
CA ASP A 247 0.33 8.23 5.02
C ASP A 247 0.43 9.39 4.04
N VAL A 248 -0.29 10.48 4.29
CA VAL A 248 -0.28 11.67 3.44
C VAL A 248 0.25 12.87 4.19
N LYS A 249 1.12 13.66 3.54
CA LYS A 249 1.62 14.95 4.02
C LYS A 249 1.34 16.01 2.97
N ALA A 250 0.27 16.78 3.16
CA ALA A 250 -0.15 17.81 2.21
C ALA A 250 -0.13 19.19 2.86
N GLU A 251 0.29 20.21 2.11
CA GLU A 251 0.07 21.60 2.47
C GLU A 251 -1.40 21.96 2.24
N TYR A 252 -1.96 22.88 3.04
CA TYR A 252 -3.29 23.43 2.79
C TYR A 252 -3.28 24.95 2.77
N ALA A 253 -4.18 25.52 1.98
CA ALA A 253 -4.57 26.92 2.08
C ALA A 253 -5.89 27.05 2.82
N GLY A 254 -5.94 27.97 3.78
CA GLY A 254 -7.19 28.47 4.33
C GLY A 254 -7.77 29.58 3.47
N VAL A 255 -8.98 30.03 3.80
CA VAL A 255 -9.68 31.13 3.08
C VAL A 255 -9.01 32.50 3.24
N LYS A 256 -8.05 32.64 4.16
CA LYS A 256 -7.21 33.83 4.31
C LYS A 256 -6.00 33.86 3.36
N GLY A 257 -5.87 32.83 2.51
CA GLY A 257 -5.00 32.85 1.33
C GLY A 257 -3.51 32.82 1.64
N THR A 258 -3.02 31.66 2.08
CA THR A 258 -1.59 31.25 2.01
C THR A 258 -1.48 29.76 2.34
N PHE A 259 -0.70 28.99 1.56
CA PHE A 259 -0.39 27.58 1.85
C PHE A 259 0.80 27.49 2.80
N HIS A 260 0.58 27.23 4.09
CA HIS A 260 1.68 27.30 5.09
C HIS A 260 1.76 26.11 6.04
N GLU A 261 0.70 25.33 6.20
CA GLU A 261 0.67 24.25 7.19
C GLU A 261 0.55 22.87 6.54
N ILE A 262 1.32 21.91 7.08
CA ILE A 262 1.32 20.52 6.63
C ILE A 262 0.32 19.73 7.48
N ILE A 263 -0.69 19.16 6.83
CA ILE A 263 -1.59 18.19 7.46
C ILE A 263 -1.04 16.79 7.21
N LYS A 264 -1.12 15.97 8.26
CA LYS A 264 -0.84 14.55 8.20
C LYS A 264 -2.11 13.76 8.46
N TRP A 265 -2.38 12.78 7.61
CA TRP A 265 -3.43 11.79 7.90
C TRP A 265 -3.02 10.44 7.34
N ASN A 266 -3.58 9.39 7.95
CA ASN A 266 -3.42 8.02 7.51
C ASN A 266 -4.76 7.46 7.03
N ASN A 267 -4.71 6.48 6.14
CA ASN A 267 -5.86 5.69 5.74
C ASN A 267 -5.41 4.26 5.40
N LYS A 268 -6.32 3.29 5.60
CA LYS A 268 -6.17 1.93 5.08
C LYS A 268 -7.05 1.77 3.85
N SER A 269 -6.46 1.64 2.68
CA SER A 269 -7.20 1.61 1.41
C SER A 269 -6.57 0.67 0.40
N THR A 270 -7.40 0.02 -0.42
CA THR A 270 -6.97 -0.76 -1.60
C THR A 270 -6.68 0.13 -2.81
N SER A 271 -6.86 1.45 -2.68
CA SER A 271 -6.55 2.40 -3.74
C SER A 271 -5.98 3.68 -3.15
N LEU A 272 -5.21 4.41 -3.96
CA LEU A 272 -4.75 5.75 -3.59
C LEU A 272 -5.85 6.82 -3.74
N GLU A 273 -7.06 6.43 -4.16
CA GLU A 273 -8.23 7.28 -4.07
C GLU A 273 -8.55 7.54 -2.60
N ASN A 274 -8.52 8.81 -2.22
CA ASN A 274 -8.86 9.20 -0.87
C ASN A 274 -9.50 10.58 -0.89
N ILE A 275 -10.41 10.80 0.06
CA ILE A 275 -10.98 12.11 0.30
C ILE A 275 -10.71 12.48 1.75
N LYS A 276 -10.02 13.61 1.94
CA LYS A 276 -9.83 14.20 3.27
C LYS A 276 -10.54 15.55 3.30
N LYS A 277 -11.33 15.79 4.35
CA LYS A 277 -11.88 17.12 4.64
C LYS A 277 -11.26 17.63 5.94
N LEU A 278 -10.89 18.90 5.95
CA LEU A 278 -10.44 19.62 7.13
C LEU A 278 -11.29 20.88 7.29
N LYS A 279 -11.90 21.03 8.46
CA LYS A 279 -12.50 22.29 8.89
C LYS A 279 -11.41 23.12 9.57
N LEU A 280 -11.22 24.35 9.14
CA LEU A 280 -10.15 25.24 9.59
C LEU A 280 -10.67 26.23 10.63
N ASP A 281 -11.31 27.29 10.15
CA ASP A 281 -11.93 28.36 10.92
C ASP A 281 -13.37 28.57 10.44
N GLU A 282 -14.03 29.59 11.01
CA GLU A 282 -15.35 30.03 10.59
C GLU A 282 -15.38 31.54 10.44
N THR A 283 -16.08 32.01 9.41
CA THR A 283 -16.34 33.43 9.20
C THR A 283 -17.70 33.75 9.77
N ASN A 284 -17.75 34.70 10.70
CA ASN A 284 -18.97 35.02 11.45
C ASN A 284 -19.33 36.50 11.32
N ILE A 285 -20.63 36.77 11.54
CA ILE A 285 -21.16 38.11 11.74
C ILE A 285 -22.09 38.08 12.94
N SER A 286 -21.82 38.93 13.92
CA SER A 286 -22.63 39.04 15.11
C SER A 286 -22.75 40.48 15.55
N GLY A 287 -23.95 40.93 15.87
CA GLY A 287 -24.17 42.29 16.34
C GLY A 287 -25.62 42.73 16.33
N LYS A 288 -25.84 43.96 16.82
CA LYS A 288 -27.13 44.65 16.73
C LYS A 288 -27.04 45.73 15.67
N TYR A 289 -27.97 45.75 14.73
CA TYR A 289 -28.02 46.72 13.65
C TYR A 289 -29.30 47.53 13.76
N SER A 290 -29.16 48.79 14.15
CA SER A 290 -30.28 49.73 14.20
C SER A 290 -30.60 50.23 12.79
N ILE A 291 -31.87 50.14 12.41
CA ILE A 291 -32.36 50.56 11.10
C ILE A 291 -33.44 51.60 11.32
N GLU A 292 -33.26 52.75 10.70
CA GLU A 292 -34.29 53.76 10.55
C GLU A 292 -34.96 53.60 9.18
N ILE A 293 -36.29 53.55 9.19
CA ILE A 293 -37.18 53.40 8.04
C ILE A 293 -38.00 54.68 7.93
N GLN A 294 -37.70 55.50 6.92
CA GLN A 294 -38.37 56.77 6.66
C GLN A 294 -39.85 56.57 6.30
N ASN A 295 -40.62 57.65 6.36
CA ASN A 295 -42.01 57.64 5.93
C ASN A 295 -42.11 57.25 4.45
N LYS A 296 -43.10 56.40 4.11
CA LYS A 296 -43.28 55.84 2.77
C LYS A 296 -42.06 55.10 2.21
N GLU A 297 -41.22 54.51 3.07
CA GLU A 297 -40.06 53.71 2.66
C GLU A 297 -40.34 52.21 2.84
N GLU A 298 -39.96 51.41 1.86
CA GLU A 298 -39.76 49.97 1.99
C GLU A 298 -38.27 49.67 2.06
N VAL A 299 -37.86 48.91 3.06
CA VAL A 299 -36.46 48.57 3.34
C VAL A 299 -36.30 47.06 3.30
N GLU A 300 -35.25 46.61 2.61
CA GLU A 300 -34.76 45.25 2.64
C GLU A 300 -33.30 45.26 3.06
N VAL A 301 -32.97 44.46 4.08
CA VAL A 301 -31.61 44.26 4.56
C VAL A 301 -31.17 42.84 4.26
N LYS A 302 -29.99 42.74 3.65
CA LYS A 302 -29.35 41.49 3.25
C LYS A 302 -28.01 41.33 3.95
N ILE A 303 -27.67 40.10 4.31
CA ILE A 303 -26.27 39.71 4.49
C ILE A 303 -25.74 39.33 3.12
N ILE A 304 -24.59 39.85 2.75
CA ILE A 304 -23.86 39.45 1.55
C ILE A 304 -22.61 38.70 2.01
N TRP A 305 -22.56 37.41 1.71
CA TRP A 305 -21.38 36.58 1.90
C TRP A 305 -20.52 36.60 0.65
N HIS A 306 -19.24 36.90 0.81
CA HIS A 306 -18.25 36.72 -0.25
C HIS A 306 -17.68 35.32 -0.13
N LYS A 307 -18.32 34.38 -0.82
CA LYS A 307 -17.97 32.95 -0.73
C LYS A 307 -16.95 32.58 -1.79
N VAL A 308 -16.02 31.73 -1.42
CA VAL A 308 -15.10 31.05 -2.33
C VAL A 308 -15.51 29.59 -2.43
N ASN A 309 -15.49 29.07 -3.64
CA ASN A 309 -15.52 27.64 -3.94
C ASN A 309 -14.55 27.43 -5.10
N LEU A 310 -13.36 26.94 -4.78
CA LEU A 310 -12.26 26.91 -5.72
C LEU A 310 -11.56 25.56 -5.71
N ASP A 311 -11.52 24.94 -6.89
CA ASP A 311 -10.76 23.73 -7.15
C ASP A 311 -9.38 24.09 -7.71
N ILE A 312 -8.34 23.54 -7.09
CA ILE A 312 -6.94 23.71 -7.50
C ILE A 312 -6.40 22.31 -7.78
N GLN A 313 -5.86 22.11 -8.98
CA GLN A 313 -5.27 20.83 -9.33
C GLN A 313 -3.90 20.68 -8.66
N PHE A 314 -3.56 19.45 -8.30
CA PHE A 314 -2.22 19.14 -7.82
C PHE A 314 -1.66 17.87 -8.45
N THR A 315 -0.34 17.83 -8.56
CA THR A 315 0.43 16.59 -8.65
C THR A 315 1.11 16.32 -7.31
N ALA A 316 1.30 15.06 -6.95
CA ALA A 316 2.05 14.65 -5.77
C ALA A 316 2.85 13.39 -6.07
N MET A 317 3.80 13.06 -5.21
CA MET A 317 4.61 11.86 -5.33
C MET A 317 4.17 10.83 -4.29
N ALA A 318 3.72 9.67 -4.74
CA ALA A 318 3.48 8.51 -3.91
C ALA A 318 4.76 7.66 -3.86
N LYS A 319 5.35 7.56 -2.67
CA LYS A 319 6.51 6.74 -2.38
C LYS A 319 6.06 5.42 -1.76
N ILE A 320 6.09 4.36 -2.55
CA ILE A 320 5.71 3.01 -2.15
C ILE A 320 6.93 2.28 -1.57
N LYS A 321 6.74 1.67 -0.40
CA LYS A 321 7.72 0.88 0.34
C LYS A 321 7.16 -0.50 0.61
N GLY A 322 8.02 -1.52 0.46
CA GLY A 322 7.72 -2.90 0.76
C GLY A 322 8.41 -3.33 2.05
N PHE A 323 7.70 -4.08 2.86
CA PHE A 323 8.19 -4.65 4.11
C PHE A 323 7.88 -6.14 4.14
N SER A 324 8.79 -6.90 4.71
CA SER A 324 8.62 -8.34 4.92
C SER A 324 9.55 -8.77 6.04
N ASP A 325 9.28 -9.93 6.61
CA ASP A 325 10.30 -10.60 7.42
C ASP A 325 11.51 -10.93 6.51
N ARG A 326 12.73 -10.73 7.00
CA ARG A 326 13.97 -10.93 6.22
C ARG A 326 14.93 -11.86 6.92
N LEU A 327 15.52 -12.79 6.17
CA LEU A 327 16.58 -13.67 6.68
C LEU A 327 17.87 -12.87 6.90
N ARG A 328 18.52 -13.08 8.04
CA ARG A 328 19.88 -12.62 8.33
C ARG A 328 20.91 -13.69 7.99
N LYS A 329 22.15 -13.30 7.72
CA LYS A 329 23.27 -14.22 7.42
C LYS A 329 23.55 -15.22 8.54
N ASN A 330 23.21 -14.87 9.78
CA ASN A 330 23.32 -15.78 10.93
C ASN A 330 22.14 -16.76 11.08
N GLY A 331 21.19 -16.78 10.14
CA GLY A 331 20.02 -17.66 10.13
C GLY A 331 18.82 -17.18 10.97
N THR A 332 18.91 -16.01 11.61
CA THR A 332 17.79 -15.41 12.35
C THR A 332 16.90 -14.54 11.46
N ILE A 333 15.68 -14.25 11.91
CA ILE A 333 14.70 -13.48 11.14
C ILE A 333 14.61 -12.05 11.70
N ALA A 334 14.82 -11.06 10.84
CA ALA A 334 14.50 -9.66 11.11
C ALA A 334 13.05 -9.39 10.71
N LYS A 335 12.20 -9.00 11.65
CA LYS A 335 10.77 -8.83 11.38
C LYS A 335 10.47 -7.52 10.68
N MET A 336 9.61 -7.54 9.66
CA MET A 336 9.06 -6.35 8.99
C MET A 336 10.10 -5.31 8.56
N GLU A 337 11.22 -5.78 8.01
CA GLU A 337 12.28 -4.91 7.49
C GLU A 337 11.94 -4.43 6.08
N GLN A 338 12.45 -3.25 5.72
CA GLN A 338 12.28 -2.75 4.35
C GLN A 338 13.03 -3.64 3.36
N VAL A 339 12.34 -4.04 2.31
CA VAL A 339 12.89 -4.92 1.25
C VAL A 339 13.61 -4.11 0.18
N ASP A 340 14.42 -4.80 -0.62
CA ASP A 340 15.16 -4.20 -1.72
C ASP A 340 14.31 -4.14 -3.00
N ALA A 341 14.81 -3.50 -4.06
CA ALA A 341 14.04 -3.19 -5.27
C ALA A 341 13.42 -4.42 -5.97
N ASN A 342 14.12 -5.55 -6.01
CA ASN A 342 13.62 -6.77 -6.65
C ASN A 342 12.40 -7.35 -5.90
N ALA A 343 12.48 -7.47 -4.57
CA ALA A 343 11.36 -7.92 -3.74
C ALA A 343 10.19 -6.93 -3.83
N MET A 344 10.47 -5.63 -3.83
CA MET A 344 9.48 -4.59 -4.03
C MET A 344 8.73 -4.76 -5.36
N SER A 345 9.44 -5.05 -6.46
CA SER A 345 8.85 -5.29 -7.77
C SER A 345 7.92 -6.51 -7.76
N LEU A 346 8.30 -7.59 -7.07
CA LEU A 346 7.45 -8.77 -6.91
C LEU A 346 6.19 -8.47 -6.09
N PHE A 347 6.32 -7.73 -4.99
CA PHE A 347 5.18 -7.35 -4.15
C PHE A 347 4.18 -6.47 -4.90
N LEU A 348 4.64 -5.54 -5.75
CA LEU A 348 3.77 -4.76 -6.62
C LEU A 348 3.03 -5.65 -7.62
N LYS A 349 3.73 -6.59 -8.26
CA LYS A 349 3.10 -7.54 -9.17
C LYS A 349 2.03 -8.37 -8.47
N ASN A 350 2.35 -8.93 -7.30
CA ASN A 350 1.43 -9.78 -6.53
C ASN A 350 0.23 -9.01 -5.98
N SER A 351 0.42 -7.74 -5.61
CA SER A 351 -0.68 -6.85 -5.22
C SER A 351 -1.49 -6.31 -6.40
N GLY A 352 -1.20 -6.73 -7.65
CA GLY A 352 -1.96 -6.34 -8.84
C GLY A 352 -1.70 -4.91 -9.32
N PHE A 353 -0.64 -4.26 -8.84
CA PHE A 353 -0.26 -2.91 -9.26
C PHE A 353 0.10 -2.88 -10.75
N LYS A 354 -0.43 -1.90 -11.48
CA LYS A 354 -0.25 -1.77 -12.95
C LYS A 354 0.34 -0.43 -13.38
N GLY A 355 0.67 0.44 -12.42
CA GLY A 355 1.24 1.75 -12.71
C GLY A 355 2.67 1.66 -13.23
N LYS A 356 3.07 2.70 -13.95
CA LYS A 356 4.46 2.88 -14.35
C LYS A 356 5.31 3.16 -13.10
N THR A 357 6.39 2.40 -12.93
CA THR A 357 7.28 2.52 -11.79
C THR A 357 8.54 3.33 -12.14
N ILE A 358 8.95 4.20 -11.22
CA ILE A 358 10.30 4.77 -11.20
C ILE A 358 10.95 4.28 -9.91
N THR A 359 12.03 3.53 -10.02
CA THR A 359 12.73 2.99 -8.84
C THR A 359 13.74 4.00 -8.32
N GLU A 360 13.62 4.38 -7.05
CA GLU A 360 14.58 5.23 -6.34
C GLU A 360 15.11 4.48 -5.10
N GLY A 361 16.26 3.84 -5.28
CA GLY A 361 16.84 2.95 -4.26
C GLY A 361 15.90 1.79 -3.93
N LYS A 362 15.42 1.72 -2.68
CA LYS A 362 14.50 0.67 -2.19
C LYS A 362 13.02 1.05 -2.31
N ASN A 363 12.70 2.14 -3.00
CA ASN A 363 11.34 2.67 -3.08
C ASN A 363 10.88 2.73 -4.54
N VAL A 364 9.57 2.65 -4.72
CA VAL A 364 8.94 2.92 -6.00
C VAL A 364 8.20 4.25 -5.92
N LEU A 365 8.51 5.13 -6.85
CA LEU A 365 7.89 6.44 -6.97
C LEU A 365 6.83 6.41 -8.06
N VAL A 366 5.67 6.97 -7.73
CA VAL A 366 4.53 7.09 -8.64
C VAL A 366 3.96 8.48 -8.54
N GLU A 367 3.85 9.17 -9.67
CA GLU A 367 3.15 10.45 -9.70
C GLU A 367 1.65 10.23 -9.61
N ILE A 368 1.00 10.99 -8.74
CA ILE A 368 -0.45 10.97 -8.56
C ILE A 368 -1.01 12.37 -8.77
N THR A 369 -2.25 12.44 -9.21
CA THR A 369 -2.96 13.71 -9.43
C THR A 369 -4.22 13.79 -8.58
N GLY A 370 -4.68 15.01 -8.32
CA GLY A 370 -5.91 15.24 -7.59
C GLY A 370 -6.31 16.71 -7.59
N ASN A 371 -7.34 17.01 -6.80
CA ASN A 371 -7.86 18.35 -6.60
C ASN A 371 -7.92 18.67 -5.11
N VAL A 372 -7.49 19.88 -4.75
CA VAL A 372 -7.80 20.49 -3.47
C VAL A 372 -8.92 21.51 -3.68
N ASN A 373 -10.03 21.33 -2.98
CA ASN A 373 -11.16 22.26 -2.97
C ASN A 373 -11.10 23.14 -1.73
N ILE A 374 -11.18 24.45 -1.92
CA ILE A 374 -11.25 25.46 -0.87
C ILE A 374 -12.64 26.06 -0.89
N GLN A 375 -13.38 25.88 0.20
CA GLN A 375 -14.74 26.36 0.35
C GLN A 375 -14.90 27.19 1.62
N GLY A 376 -15.54 28.35 1.55
CA GLY A 376 -15.84 29.15 2.73
C GLY A 376 -16.26 30.57 2.40
N ALA A 377 -16.28 31.43 3.41
CA ALA A 377 -16.52 32.86 3.23
C ALA A 377 -15.28 33.66 3.65
N ILE A 378 -14.86 34.60 2.83
CA ILE A 378 -13.68 35.43 3.10
C ILE A 378 -14.07 36.69 3.88
N LYS A 379 -15.25 37.22 3.57
CA LYS A 379 -15.86 38.35 4.27
C LYS A 379 -17.38 38.31 4.17
N CYS A 380 -18.02 39.11 5.01
CA CYS A 380 -19.44 39.37 4.97
C CYS A 380 -19.68 40.88 5.13
N GLU A 381 -20.73 41.36 4.48
CA GLU A 381 -21.20 42.74 4.59
C GLU A 381 -22.72 42.75 4.75
N ILE A 382 -23.25 43.85 5.29
CA ILE A 382 -24.69 44.08 5.37
C ILE A 382 -25.02 45.17 4.37
N GLU A 383 -26.00 44.90 3.52
CA GLU A 383 -26.52 45.85 2.56
C GLU A 383 -27.95 46.21 2.93
N LYS A 384 -28.21 47.51 3.11
CA LYS A 384 -29.56 48.08 3.18
C LYS A 384 -29.91 48.59 1.79
N SER A 385 -31.00 48.07 1.24
CA SER A 385 -31.65 48.62 0.04
C SER A 385 -32.98 49.23 0.44
N SER A 386 -33.38 50.31 -0.23
CA SER A 386 -34.68 50.89 0.02
C SER A 386 -35.34 51.48 -1.22
N LYS A 387 -36.67 51.54 -1.18
CA LYS A 387 -37.51 52.08 -2.23
C LYS A 387 -38.60 52.94 -1.61
N PHE A 388 -38.73 54.17 -2.12
CA PHE A 388 -39.86 55.03 -1.76
C PHE A 388 -41.12 54.59 -2.50
N LEU A 389 -42.22 54.54 -1.77
CA LEU A 389 -43.54 54.22 -2.28
C LEU A 389 -44.11 55.47 -2.95
N SER A 390 -44.43 55.37 -4.24
CA SER A 390 -45.24 56.38 -4.94
C SER A 390 -46.68 56.30 -4.44
N ASN A 391 -47.31 57.47 -4.33
CA ASN A 391 -48.73 57.59 -3.94
C ASN A 391 -49.66 56.81 -4.87
#